data_AF-A0AAV6YH35-F1
#
_entry.id   AF-A0AAV6YH35-F1
#
_cell.length_a   1.000
_cell.length_b   1.000
_cell.length_c   1.000
_cell.angle_alpha   90.00
_cell.angle_beta   90.00
_cell.angle_gamma   90.00
#
_symmetry.space_group_name_H-M   'P 1'
#
loop_
_entity.id
_entity.type
_entity.pdbx_description
1 polymer ?
#
loop_
_entity_poly.entity_id
_entity_poly.type
_entity_poly.pdbx_seq_one_letter_code
_entity_poly.pdbx_strand_id
1 'polypeptide(L)'
;FSQFQEEYSLEQVQGSRKVFDYLTVLQCCPTSDGAAAAILASEDFVKRHGLQPQAVEIVAQEMVTDTSSTFDEESCIKAVGFDMSRMAAERCYHKAGVRPQDVDVIELHDCFSANELITYEALGLCPLGSAGELIDRGDNTYGGRWVVNPSGGLISKGHPLGATGNSV
;
A
#
# COMPACT_ATOMS: atom_id res chain seq x y z
N PHE A 1 10.68 7.95 -8.32
CA PHE A 1 11.71 8.68 -7.53
C PHE A 1 11.80 7.97 -6.19
N SER A 2 13.00 7.66 -5.70
CA SER A 2 13.18 6.95 -4.42
C SER A 2 14.41 7.46 -3.67
N GLN A 3 14.31 7.63 -2.35
CA GLN A 3 15.41 8.06 -1.49
C GLN A 3 16.51 7.00 -1.43
N PHE A 4 16.13 5.73 -1.31
CA PHE A 4 17.04 4.60 -1.41
C PHE A 4 16.76 3.80 -2.68
N GLN A 5 17.83 3.46 -3.41
CA GLN A 5 17.78 2.74 -4.69
C GLN A 5 18.74 1.54 -4.68
N GLU A 6 19.27 1.19 -3.51
CA GLU A 6 20.16 0.04 -3.32
C GLU A 6 19.32 -1.22 -3.09
N GLU A 7 19.72 -2.30 -3.75
CA GLU A 7 19.16 -3.63 -3.49
C GLU A 7 19.90 -4.27 -2.31
N TYR A 8 19.14 -4.81 -1.36
CA TYR A 8 19.66 -5.52 -0.19
C TYR A 8 19.24 -6.99 -0.22
N SER A 9 20.16 -7.88 0.13
CA SER A 9 19.86 -9.28 0.41
C SER A 9 19.00 -9.43 1.68
N LEU A 10 18.30 -10.56 1.80
CA LEU A 10 17.50 -10.88 2.98
C LEU A 10 18.36 -10.86 4.26
N GLU A 11 19.58 -11.38 4.18
CA GLU A 11 20.54 -11.41 5.29
C GLU A 11 20.95 -10.00 5.72
N GLN A 12 21.11 -9.06 4.77
CA GLN A 12 21.40 -7.66 5.09
C GLN A 12 20.21 -6.99 5.77
N VAL A 13 18.99 -7.25 5.31
CA VAL A 13 17.77 -6.70 5.94
C VAL A 13 17.65 -7.21 7.38
N GLN A 14 17.76 -8.53 7.58
CA GLN A 14 17.69 -9.16 8.90
C GLN A 14 18.85 -8.78 9.83
N GLY A 15 20.06 -8.61 9.28
CA GLY A 15 21.26 -8.25 10.02
C GLY A 15 21.45 -6.76 10.29
N SER A 16 20.61 -5.90 9.69
CA SER A 16 20.68 -4.46 9.90
C SER A 16 20.27 -4.06 11.32
N ARG A 17 20.56 -2.79 11.69
CA ARG A 17 20.36 -2.31 13.06
C ARG A 17 18.91 -2.51 13.53
N LYS A 18 18.72 -3.26 14.63
CA LYS A 18 17.42 -3.41 15.31
C LYS A 18 16.86 -2.07 15.76
N VAL A 19 15.57 -1.85 15.52
CA VAL A 19 14.81 -0.66 15.93
C VAL A 19 13.88 -1.01 17.08
N PHE A 20 12.99 -1.98 16.86
CA PHE A 20 12.05 -2.47 17.87
C PHE A 20 11.69 -3.93 17.61
N ASP A 21 11.89 -4.78 18.62
CA ASP A 21 11.67 -6.23 18.51
C ASP A 21 12.30 -6.89 17.26
N TYR A 22 11.50 -7.36 16.31
CA TYR A 22 11.96 -7.96 15.04
C TYR A 22 12.21 -6.95 13.92
N LEU A 23 11.77 -5.70 14.08
CA LEU A 23 11.95 -4.66 13.07
C LEU A 23 13.39 -4.14 13.08
N THR A 24 14.01 -4.17 11.91
CA THR A 24 15.32 -3.60 11.64
C THR A 24 15.20 -2.30 10.84
N VAL A 25 16.25 -1.50 10.76
CA VAL A 25 16.22 -0.17 10.13
C VAL A 25 15.82 -0.23 8.65
N LEU A 26 16.18 -1.30 7.94
CA LEU A 26 15.79 -1.52 6.54
C LEU A 26 14.34 -1.99 6.37
N GLN A 27 13.60 -2.16 7.46
CA GLN A 27 12.17 -2.48 7.47
C GLN A 27 11.29 -1.28 7.93
N CYS A 28 11.90 -0.10 8.09
CA CYS A 28 11.24 1.12 8.55
C CYS A 28 11.41 2.22 7.51
N CYS A 29 10.33 2.91 7.12
CA CYS A 29 10.45 4.02 6.18
C CYS A 29 11.30 5.17 6.75
N PRO A 30 12.19 5.79 5.95
CA PRO A 30 12.92 6.98 6.37
C PRO A 30 12.01 8.22 6.39
N THR A 31 12.41 9.22 7.18
CA THR A 31 11.84 10.57 7.06
C THR A 31 12.39 11.25 5.80
N SER A 32 11.51 11.90 5.05
CA SER A 32 11.86 12.46 3.74
C SER A 32 11.12 13.76 3.47
N ASP A 33 11.77 14.66 2.73
CA ASP A 33 11.16 15.87 2.19
C ASP A 33 10.81 15.65 0.71
N GLY A 34 9.62 16.05 0.29
CA GLY A 34 9.17 15.88 -1.09
C GLY A 34 7.78 16.46 -1.35
N ALA A 35 7.40 16.52 -2.64
CA ALA A 35 6.09 16.97 -3.09
C ALA A 35 5.59 16.09 -4.25
N ALA A 36 4.27 15.93 -4.35
CA ALA A 36 3.60 15.26 -5.45
C ALA A 36 2.28 15.99 -5.75
N ALA A 37 1.84 15.95 -7.00
CA ALA A 37 0.62 16.63 -7.45
C ALA A 37 -0.11 15.79 -8.50
N ALA A 38 -1.44 15.81 -8.42
CA ALA A 38 -2.33 15.24 -9.42
C ALA A 38 -3.32 16.31 -9.89
N ILE A 39 -3.65 16.30 -11.18
CA ILE A 39 -4.67 17.19 -11.77
C ILE A 39 -5.91 16.35 -12.05
N LEU A 40 -7.01 16.67 -11.37
CA LEU A 40 -8.31 16.05 -11.61
C LEU A 40 -9.09 16.85 -12.66
N ALA A 41 -9.71 16.14 -13.60
CA ALA A 41 -10.50 16.72 -14.66
C ALA A 41 -11.78 15.91 -14.87
N SER A 42 -12.88 16.60 -15.22
CA SER A 42 -14.11 15.94 -15.63
C SER A 42 -13.97 15.35 -17.03
N GLU A 43 -14.83 14.38 -17.35
CA GLU A 43 -14.91 13.78 -18.69
C GLU A 43 -15.07 14.85 -19.79
N ASP A 44 -15.91 15.87 -19.56
CA ASP A 44 -16.11 16.99 -20.48
C ASP A 44 -14.82 17.78 -20.73
N PHE A 45 -14.03 18.04 -19.68
CA PHE A 45 -12.77 18.74 -19.80
C PHE A 45 -11.75 17.90 -20.59
N VAL A 46 -11.66 16.60 -20.28
CA VAL A 46 -10.78 15.65 -20.98
C VAL A 46 -11.14 15.56 -22.45
N LYS A 47 -12.44 15.42 -22.79
CA LYS A 47 -12.92 15.38 -24.18
C LYS A 47 -12.67 16.68 -24.93
N ARG A 48 -12.94 17.83 -24.31
CA ARG A 48 -12.75 19.15 -24.93
C ARG A 48 -11.29 19.43 -25.29
N HIS A 49 -10.36 18.93 -24.48
CA HIS A 49 -8.92 19.17 -24.67
C HIS A 49 -8.16 17.98 -25.29
N GLY A 50 -8.85 16.91 -25.70
CA GLY A 50 -8.21 15.77 -26.35
C GLY A 50 -7.27 14.96 -25.45
N LEU A 51 -7.55 14.91 -24.13
CA LEU A 51 -6.66 14.30 -23.14
C LEU A 51 -6.96 12.83 -22.83
N GLN A 52 -7.86 12.19 -23.58
CA GLN A 52 -8.28 10.79 -23.36
C GLN A 52 -7.10 9.81 -23.29
N PRO A 53 -6.04 9.90 -24.13
CA PRO A 53 -4.93 8.95 -24.10
C PRO A 53 -4.10 8.94 -22.80
N GLN A 54 -4.20 9.99 -21.98
CA GLN A 54 -3.48 10.12 -20.71
C GLN A 54 -4.41 10.14 -19.49
N ALA A 55 -5.72 9.99 -19.70
CA ALA A 55 -6.70 10.03 -18.63
C ALA A 55 -6.73 8.69 -17.89
N VAL A 56 -6.52 8.72 -16.57
CA VAL A 56 -6.70 7.58 -15.67
C VAL A 56 -7.96 7.85 -14.85
N GLU A 57 -8.96 6.98 -14.97
CA GLU A 57 -10.24 7.14 -14.29
C GLU A 57 -10.19 6.60 -12.85
N ILE A 58 -10.73 7.37 -11.90
CA ILE A 58 -10.94 6.91 -10.53
C ILE A 58 -12.30 6.21 -10.47
N VAL A 59 -12.32 4.89 -10.64
CA VAL A 59 -13.55 4.09 -10.68
C VAL A 59 -14.16 3.86 -9.29
N ALA A 60 -13.36 3.95 -8.23
CA ALA A 60 -13.83 3.92 -6.84
C ALA A 60 -12.84 4.62 -5.91
N GLN A 61 -13.37 5.27 -4.87
CA GLN A 61 -12.60 5.87 -3.78
C GLN A 61 -13.44 5.83 -2.50
N GLU A 62 -12.80 5.46 -1.40
CA GLU A 62 -13.42 5.33 -0.08
C GLU A 62 -12.50 5.90 1.00
N MET A 63 -13.13 6.49 2.01
CA MET A 63 -12.46 6.93 3.23
C MET A 63 -13.23 6.32 4.41
N VAL A 64 -12.50 5.61 5.25
CA VAL A 64 -13.02 4.99 6.47
C VAL A 64 -12.17 5.48 7.64
N THR A 65 -12.84 5.88 8.71
CA THR A 65 -12.21 6.32 9.96
C THR A 65 -12.35 5.24 11.02
N ASP A 66 -11.72 5.45 12.18
CA ASP A 66 -11.72 4.52 13.28
C ASP A 66 -13.12 4.02 13.66
N THR A 67 -13.18 2.73 13.98
CA THR A 67 -14.35 2.04 14.52
C THR A 67 -14.10 1.70 15.98
N SER A 68 -15.14 1.23 16.70
CA SER A 68 -14.99 0.77 18.09
C SER A 68 -13.91 -0.30 18.25
N SER A 69 -13.72 -1.15 17.23
CA SER A 69 -12.70 -2.20 17.21
C SER A 69 -11.26 -1.70 17.31
N THR A 70 -10.99 -0.43 16.99
CA THR A 70 -9.68 0.22 17.24
C THR A 70 -9.36 0.28 18.74
N PHE A 71 -10.38 0.48 19.58
CA PHE A 71 -10.21 0.80 21.01
C PHE A 71 -10.62 -0.34 21.94
N ASP A 72 -11.63 -1.12 21.56
CA ASP A 72 -12.33 -2.02 22.50
C ASP A 72 -11.81 -3.47 22.47
N GLU A 73 -11.01 -3.84 21.47
CA GLU A 73 -10.63 -5.25 21.23
C GLU A 73 -9.19 -5.60 21.64
N GLU A 74 -8.46 -4.68 22.28
CA GLU A 74 -7.09 -4.90 22.77
C GLU A 74 -6.11 -5.46 21.69
N SER A 75 -6.32 -5.08 20.42
CA SER A 75 -5.54 -5.57 19.28
C SER A 75 -4.75 -4.45 18.61
N CYS A 76 -3.42 -4.56 18.62
CA CYS A 76 -2.56 -3.62 17.91
C CYS A 76 -2.82 -3.63 16.40
N ILE A 77 -3.16 -4.78 15.81
CA ILE A 77 -3.48 -4.91 14.38
C ILE A 77 -4.71 -4.05 14.03
N LYS A 78 -5.72 -4.05 14.90
CA LYS A 78 -6.91 -3.22 14.72
C LYS A 78 -6.62 -1.75 15.00
N ALA A 79 -5.82 -1.47 16.03
CA ALA A 79 -5.42 -0.11 16.38
C ALA A 79 -4.64 0.60 15.27
N VAL A 80 -3.89 -0.13 14.44
CA VAL A 80 -3.21 0.43 13.25
C VAL A 80 -4.08 0.45 11.99
N GLY A 81 -5.36 0.08 12.08
CA GLY A 81 -6.34 0.31 11.02
C GLY A 81 -6.64 -0.86 10.09
N PHE A 82 -6.42 -2.10 10.53
CA PHE A 82 -6.79 -3.30 9.75
C PHE A 82 -8.26 -3.30 9.31
N ASP A 83 -9.19 -3.09 10.25
CA ASP A 83 -10.63 -3.09 9.96
C ASP A 83 -11.03 -1.92 9.04
N MET A 84 -10.40 -0.75 9.20
CA MET A 84 -10.61 0.41 8.33
C MET A 84 -10.19 0.09 6.89
N SER A 85 -8.99 -0.48 6.72
CA SER A 85 -8.43 -0.84 5.42
C SER A 85 -9.30 -1.89 4.73
N ARG A 86 -9.75 -2.91 5.47
CA ARG A 86 -10.67 -3.93 4.96
C ARG A 86 -11.99 -3.33 4.48
N MET A 87 -12.63 -2.50 5.32
CA MET A 87 -13.90 -1.86 4.97
C MET A 87 -13.77 -0.95 3.75
N ALA A 88 -12.69 -0.17 3.64
CA ALA A 88 -12.44 0.70 2.50
C ALA A 88 -12.25 -0.12 1.22
N ALA A 89 -11.43 -1.17 1.27
CA ALA A 89 -11.18 -2.05 0.14
C ALA A 89 -12.46 -2.75 -0.34
N GLU A 90 -13.23 -3.35 0.58
CA GLU A 90 -14.50 -4.03 0.26
C GLU A 90 -15.50 -3.08 -0.44
N ARG A 91 -15.64 -1.85 0.06
CA ARG A 91 -16.50 -0.84 -0.56
C ARG A 91 -15.99 -0.41 -1.94
N CYS A 92 -14.68 -0.23 -2.11
CA CYS A 92 -14.07 0.07 -3.40
C CYS A 92 -14.30 -1.04 -4.43
N TYR A 93 -14.03 -2.30 -4.05
CA TYR A 93 -14.27 -3.46 -4.89
C TYR A 93 -15.74 -3.55 -5.31
N HIS A 94 -16.66 -3.38 -4.38
CA HIS A 94 -18.10 -3.37 -4.65
C HIS A 94 -18.51 -2.24 -5.61
N LYS A 95 -18.01 -1.01 -5.40
CA LYS A 95 -18.32 0.15 -6.27
C LYS A 95 -17.75 -0.01 -7.67
N ALA A 96 -16.54 -0.53 -7.80
CA ALA A 96 -15.87 -0.76 -9.08
C ALA A 96 -16.37 -2.03 -9.79
N GLY A 97 -17.09 -2.92 -9.09
CA GLY A 97 -17.55 -4.20 -9.64
C GLY A 97 -16.41 -5.18 -9.91
N VAL A 98 -15.33 -5.12 -9.12
CA VAL A 98 -14.13 -5.96 -9.26
C VAL A 98 -13.89 -6.76 -7.98
N ARG A 99 -13.00 -7.74 -8.04
CA ARG A 99 -12.52 -8.51 -6.88
C ARG A 99 -11.02 -8.23 -6.66
N PRO A 100 -10.45 -8.58 -5.49
CA PRO A 100 -9.02 -8.42 -5.23
C PRO A 100 -8.14 -9.10 -6.30
N GLN A 101 -8.61 -10.21 -6.87
CA GLN A 101 -7.92 -10.96 -7.91
C GLN A 101 -7.88 -10.24 -9.27
N ASP A 102 -8.75 -9.26 -9.49
CA ASP A 102 -8.84 -8.51 -10.74
C ASP A 102 -7.92 -7.27 -10.71
N VAL A 103 -7.18 -7.05 -9.62
CA VAL A 103 -6.18 -5.97 -9.47
C VAL A 103 -4.81 -6.45 -9.94
N ASP A 104 -4.15 -5.68 -10.81
CA ASP A 104 -2.84 -6.05 -11.38
C ASP A 104 -1.66 -5.47 -10.57
N VAL A 105 -1.79 -4.21 -10.13
CA VAL A 105 -0.74 -3.44 -9.47
C VAL A 105 -1.29 -2.75 -8.23
N ILE A 106 -0.51 -2.75 -7.14
CA ILE A 106 -0.91 -2.22 -5.85
C ILE A 106 0.19 -1.30 -5.34
N GLU A 107 -0.17 -0.08 -4.96
CA GLU A 107 0.63 0.77 -4.07
C GLU A 107 -0.10 0.88 -2.75
N LEU A 108 0.57 0.50 -1.66
CA LEU A 108 -0.01 0.45 -0.32
C LEU A 108 0.87 1.15 0.70
N HIS A 109 0.40 1.25 1.95
CA HIS A 109 1.07 2.01 3.00
C HIS A 109 2.03 1.16 3.83
N ASP A 110 3.23 0.87 3.31
CA ASP A 110 4.31 0.11 3.96
C ASP A 110 5.19 0.99 4.86
N CYS A 111 4.63 1.72 5.83
CA CYS A 111 5.47 2.51 6.76
C CYS A 111 6.45 1.63 7.56
N PHE A 112 6.05 0.38 7.81
CA PHE A 112 6.88 -0.71 8.29
C PHE A 112 6.51 -1.99 7.56
N SER A 113 7.46 -2.94 7.44
CA SER A 113 7.21 -4.25 6.81
C SER A 113 6.03 -5.01 7.43
N ALA A 114 5.83 -4.86 8.74
CA ALA A 114 4.71 -5.44 9.46
C ALA A 114 3.35 -4.90 8.98
N ASN A 115 3.27 -3.62 8.60
CA ASN A 115 2.01 -3.03 8.13
C ASN A 115 1.64 -3.52 6.74
N GLU A 116 2.63 -3.70 5.86
CA GLU A 116 2.42 -4.30 4.54
C GLU A 116 1.87 -5.74 4.66
N LEU A 117 2.49 -6.57 5.51
CA LEU A 117 2.09 -7.95 5.71
C LEU A 117 0.61 -8.09 6.13
N ILE A 118 0.17 -7.34 7.14
CA ILE A 118 -1.24 -7.39 7.58
C ILE A 118 -2.20 -6.76 6.55
N THR A 119 -1.70 -5.82 5.75
CA THR A 119 -2.51 -5.14 4.72
C THR A 119 -2.88 -6.09 3.58
N TYR A 120 -2.07 -7.09 3.24
CA TYR A 120 -2.45 -8.11 2.25
C TYR A 120 -3.75 -8.83 2.63
N GLU A 121 -3.89 -9.17 3.90
CA GLU A 121 -5.09 -9.84 4.41
C GLU A 121 -6.27 -8.88 4.51
N ALA A 122 -6.02 -7.63 4.93
CA ALA A 122 -7.05 -6.58 4.98
C ALA A 122 -7.62 -6.28 3.59
N LEU A 123 -6.77 -6.23 2.55
CA LEU A 123 -7.17 -6.01 1.15
C LEU A 123 -7.81 -7.26 0.51
N GLY A 124 -7.84 -8.39 1.22
CA GLY A 124 -8.43 -9.64 0.72
C GLY A 124 -7.59 -10.35 -0.35
N LEU A 125 -6.27 -10.08 -0.39
CA LEU A 125 -5.36 -10.75 -1.33
C LEU A 125 -5.14 -12.22 -0.93
N CYS A 126 -5.14 -12.49 0.37
CA CYS A 126 -5.08 -13.83 0.94
C CYS A 126 -6.00 -13.95 2.17
N PRO A 127 -6.32 -15.18 2.60
CA PRO A 127 -7.03 -15.40 3.86
C PRO A 127 -6.24 -14.88 5.07
N LEU A 128 -6.95 -14.64 6.17
CA LEU A 128 -6.33 -14.26 7.45
C LEU A 128 -5.28 -15.30 7.89
N GLY A 129 -4.12 -14.84 8.33
CA GLY A 129 -2.97 -15.66 8.72
C GLY A 129 -2.19 -16.30 7.58
N SER A 130 -2.51 -15.99 6.31
CA SER A 130 -1.88 -16.61 5.13
C SER A 130 -0.95 -15.66 4.36
N ALA A 131 -0.69 -14.45 4.87
CA ALA A 131 0.21 -13.48 4.22
C ALA A 131 1.64 -14.03 4.05
N GLY A 132 2.14 -14.82 4.99
CA GLY A 132 3.45 -15.45 4.88
C GLY A 132 3.56 -16.38 3.67
N GLU A 133 2.53 -17.20 3.41
CA GLU A 133 2.52 -18.08 2.25
C GLU A 133 2.43 -17.32 0.92
N LEU A 134 1.74 -16.17 0.90
CA LEU A 134 1.71 -15.27 -0.26
C LEU A 134 3.13 -14.75 -0.56
N ILE A 135 3.85 -14.32 0.46
CA ILE A 135 5.24 -13.82 0.33
C ILE A 135 6.17 -14.95 -0.13
N ASP A 136 6.09 -16.14 0.48
CA ASP A 136 6.95 -17.28 0.15
C ASP A 136 6.78 -17.75 -1.30
N ARG A 137 5.58 -17.58 -1.88
CA ARG A 137 5.31 -17.87 -3.30
C ARG A 137 5.81 -16.77 -4.26
N GLY A 138 6.24 -15.62 -3.73
CA GLY A 138 6.56 -14.45 -4.54
C GLY A 138 5.35 -13.82 -5.21
N ASP A 139 4.15 -14.00 -4.64
CA ASP A 139 2.90 -13.49 -5.22
C ASP A 139 2.77 -11.96 -5.14
N ASN A 140 3.71 -11.26 -4.48
CA ASN A 140 3.74 -9.81 -4.30
C ASN A 140 4.79 -9.08 -5.16
N THR A 141 5.45 -9.76 -6.12
CA THR A 141 6.49 -9.17 -6.98
C THR A 141 6.30 -9.49 -8.46
N TYR A 142 7.19 -9.00 -9.32
CA TYR A 142 7.17 -9.27 -10.76
C TYR A 142 7.22 -10.78 -11.04
N GLY A 143 6.26 -11.24 -11.84
CA GLY A 143 6.06 -12.67 -12.13
C GLY A 143 5.14 -13.40 -11.15
N GLY A 144 4.77 -12.75 -10.04
CA GLY A 144 3.76 -13.22 -9.09
C GLY A 144 2.33 -12.85 -9.47
N ARG A 145 1.41 -13.01 -8.52
CA ARG A 145 -0.01 -12.68 -8.72
C ARG A 145 -0.28 -11.17 -8.77
N TRP A 146 0.36 -10.40 -7.90
CA TRP A 146 0.25 -8.95 -7.82
C TRP A 146 1.64 -8.33 -7.84
N VAL A 147 1.79 -7.20 -8.53
CA VAL A 147 2.99 -6.35 -8.36
C VAL A 147 2.67 -5.34 -7.28
N VAL A 148 3.19 -5.57 -6.06
CA VAL A 148 3.01 -4.67 -4.93
C VAL A 148 4.19 -3.71 -4.83
N ASN A 149 3.90 -2.44 -4.60
CA ASN A 149 4.85 -1.35 -4.41
C ASN A 149 5.96 -1.30 -5.48
N PRO A 150 5.64 -1.34 -6.80
CA PRO A 150 6.64 -1.29 -7.87
C PRO A 150 7.55 -0.06 -7.81
N SER A 151 7.11 0.99 -7.14
CA SER A 151 7.89 2.21 -6.92
C SER A 151 8.98 2.08 -5.82
N GLY A 152 8.99 0.97 -5.07
CA GLY A 152 9.85 0.71 -3.92
C GLY A 152 9.18 0.90 -2.56
N GLY A 153 7.91 1.33 -2.53
CA GLY A 153 7.13 1.55 -1.31
C GLY A 153 7.67 2.69 -0.44
N LEU A 154 6.99 3.00 0.67
CA LEU A 154 7.45 3.97 1.66
C LEU A 154 8.80 3.56 2.26
N ILE A 155 9.08 2.26 2.39
CA ILE A 155 10.36 1.76 2.93
C ILE A 155 11.55 2.31 2.14
N SER A 156 11.48 2.31 0.80
CA SER A 156 12.58 2.79 -0.04
C SER A 156 12.40 4.23 -0.51
N LYS A 157 11.19 4.61 -0.93
CA LYS A 157 10.88 5.97 -1.41
C LYS A 157 11.07 7.01 -0.33
N GLY A 158 10.73 6.62 0.90
CA GLY A 158 10.59 7.51 2.03
C GLY A 158 9.20 8.13 2.15
N HIS A 159 8.93 8.77 3.29
CA HIS A 159 7.57 9.11 3.70
C HIS A 159 7.36 10.62 3.97
N PRO A 160 7.30 11.47 2.92
CA PRO A 160 6.81 12.84 3.06
C PRO A 160 5.29 12.80 3.32
N LEU A 161 4.88 13.05 4.57
CA LEU A 161 3.53 12.79 5.07
C LEU A 161 2.41 13.32 4.14
N GLY A 162 2.51 14.57 3.68
CA GLY A 162 1.51 15.19 2.81
C GLY A 162 1.56 14.79 1.34
N ALA A 163 2.66 14.19 0.88
CA ALA A 163 2.86 13.85 -0.54
C ALA A 163 2.69 12.36 -0.85
N THR A 164 2.75 11.50 0.17
CA THR A 164 2.77 10.03 0.00
C THR A 164 1.55 9.50 -0.76
N GLY A 165 0.35 10.00 -0.45
CA GLY A 165 -0.88 9.57 -1.14
C GLY A 165 -0.95 9.97 -2.61
N ASN A 166 -0.09 10.87 -3.08
CA ASN A 166 -0.01 11.31 -4.47
C ASN A 166 1.28 10.81 -5.17
N SER A 167 2.18 10.15 -4.46
CA SER A 167 3.45 9.63 -4.99
C SER A 167 3.31 8.15 -5.34
N VAL A 168 2.73 7.92 -6.52
CA VAL A 168 2.59 6.61 -7.17
C VAL A 168 3.69 6.46 -8.21
#